data_AF-A0AA35H069-F1
#
_entry.id   AF-A0AA35H069-F1
#
_cell.length_a   1.000
_cell.length_b   1.000
_cell.length_c   1.000
_cell.angle_alpha   90.00
_cell.angle_beta   90.00
_cell.angle_gamma   90.00
#
_symmetry.space_group_name_H-M   'P 1'
#
loop_
_entity.id
_entity.type
_entity.pdbx_description
1 polymer ?
#
loop_
_entity_poly.entity_id
_entity_poly.type
_entity_poly.pdbx_seq_one_letter_code
_entity_poly.pdbx_strand_id
1 'polypeptide(L)'
;MDVIEENEKQLKRTIEMKVRVNDIEYKKIKELAYLYGKPMADIFRESALSSSKSHKGGRKTQRADPSLIRGIARIGNNLNQIAKQVNSTAKAGDAINILELIDVLHNIRAETGELKEKHREAHNDS
;
A
#
# COMPACT_ATOMS: atom_id res chain seq x y z
N MET A 1 -34.49 -24.50 -43.61
CA MET A 1 -35.20 -25.54 -42.86
C MET A 1 -34.47 -26.82 -43.16
N ASP A 2 -33.67 -27.40 -42.28
CA ASP A 2 -33.95 -27.57 -40.86
C ASP A 2 -32.83 -27.12 -39.93
N VAL A 3 -33.32 -26.80 -38.73
CA VAL A 3 -32.75 -25.95 -37.71
C VAL A 3 -31.56 -26.63 -37.04
N ILE A 4 -30.53 -25.82 -36.80
CA ILE A 4 -29.38 -26.06 -35.93
C ILE A 4 -29.85 -26.79 -34.66
N GLU A 5 -29.44 -28.05 -34.51
CA GLU A 5 -29.76 -28.85 -33.34
C GLU A 5 -28.87 -28.41 -32.17
N GLU A 6 -29.29 -27.31 -31.52
CA GLU A 6 -28.89 -26.92 -30.18
C GLU A 6 -29.14 -28.07 -29.21
N ASN A 7 -28.08 -28.55 -28.55
CA ASN A 7 -28.09 -28.48 -27.10
C ASN A 7 -26.67 -28.60 -26.54
N GLU A 8 -26.23 -27.46 -25.99
CA GLU A 8 -25.21 -27.31 -24.98
C GLU A 8 -25.36 -28.39 -23.91
N LYS A 9 -24.67 -29.52 -24.08
CA LYS A 9 -24.44 -30.47 -23.00
C LYS A 9 -23.54 -29.74 -22.00
N GLN A 10 -24.18 -28.99 -21.09
CA GLN A 10 -23.54 -28.18 -20.05
C GLN A 10 -22.28 -28.88 -19.58
N LEU A 11 -21.13 -28.20 -19.66
CA LEU A 11 -19.85 -28.72 -19.14
C LEU A 11 -20.07 -29.19 -17.70
N LYS A 12 -20.25 -30.50 -17.51
CA LYS A 12 -20.49 -31.09 -16.20
C LYS A 12 -19.22 -30.87 -15.37
N ARG A 13 -19.39 -30.43 -14.12
CA ARG A 13 -18.29 -30.27 -13.18
C ARG A 13 -17.76 -31.66 -12.79
N THR A 14 -16.61 -32.03 -13.33
CA THR A 14 -15.99 -33.36 -13.14
C THR A 14 -14.84 -33.37 -12.14
N ILE A 15 -14.34 -32.20 -11.74
CA ILE A 15 -13.18 -32.06 -10.85
C ILE A 15 -13.66 -31.75 -9.43
N GLU A 16 -13.21 -32.57 -8.47
CA GLU A 16 -13.43 -32.35 -7.04
C GLU A 16 -12.21 -31.65 -6.41
N MET A 17 -12.46 -30.68 -5.53
CA MET A 17 -11.44 -29.97 -4.76
C MET A 17 -11.72 -30.13 -3.27
N LYS A 18 -10.72 -30.61 -2.51
CA LYS A 18 -10.83 -30.77 -1.05
C LYS A 18 -10.20 -29.56 -0.35
N VAL A 19 -10.92 -29.00 0.61
CA VAL A 19 -10.45 -27.89 1.46
C VAL A 19 -10.41 -28.37 2.90
N ARG A 20 -9.27 -28.21 3.58
CA ARG A 20 -9.18 -28.44 5.03
C ARG A 20 -9.66 -27.19 5.75
N VAL A 21 -10.53 -27.38 6.73
CA VAL A 21 -11.09 -26.29 7.54
C VAL A 21 -11.01 -26.67 9.01
N ASN A 22 -10.92 -25.67 9.87
CA ASN A 22 -11.07 -25.83 11.32
C ASN A 22 -12.55 -25.78 11.73
N ASP A 23 -12.90 -26.24 12.93
CA ASP A 23 -14.28 -26.33 13.43
C ASP A 23 -14.99 -24.97 13.46
N ILE A 24 -14.26 -23.89 13.78
CA ILE A 24 -14.80 -22.53 13.80
C ILE A 24 -15.15 -22.06 12.39
N GLU A 25 -14.29 -22.37 11.42
CA GLU A 25 -14.48 -21.99 10.02
C GLU A 25 -15.66 -22.76 9.43
N TYR A 26 -15.76 -24.05 9.75
CA TYR A 26 -16.87 -24.90 9.32
C TYR A 26 -18.23 -24.36 9.80
N LYS A 27 -18.33 -23.94 11.07
CA LYS A 27 -19.56 -23.33 11.61
C LYS A 27 -19.93 -22.05 10.86
N LYS A 28 -18.97 -21.16 10.65
CA LYS A 28 -19.19 -19.90 9.90
C LYS A 28 -19.63 -20.16 8.47
N ILE A 29 -19.01 -21.10 7.77
CA ILE A 29 -19.39 -21.47 6.40
C ILE A 29 -20.83 -21.99 6.36
N LYS A 30 -21.23 -22.79 7.36
CA LYS A 30 -22.58 -23.31 7.49
C LYS A 30 -23.62 -22.22 7.78
N GLU A 31 -23.28 -21.27 8.66
CA GLU A 31 -24.12 -20.11 8.93
C GLU A 31 -24.30 -19.23 7.69
N LEU A 32 -23.22 -19.00 6.92
CA LEU A 32 -23.29 -18.27 5.66
C LEU A 32 -24.18 -19.00 4.64
N ALA A 33 -24.05 -20.32 4.52
CA ALA A 33 -24.91 -21.12 3.65
C ALA A 33 -26.40 -21.00 4.02
N TYR A 34 -26.71 -21.00 5.33
CA TYR A 34 -28.06 -20.77 5.82
C TYR A 34 -28.57 -19.36 5.52
N LEU A 35 -27.74 -18.34 5.78
CA LEU A 35 -28.10 -16.93 5.58
C LEU A 35 -28.35 -16.58 4.11
N TYR A 36 -27.52 -17.11 3.20
CA TYR A 36 -27.66 -16.86 1.77
C TYR A 36 -28.65 -17.81 1.08
N GLY A 37 -29.16 -18.83 1.77
CA GLY A 37 -30.07 -19.83 1.21
C GLY A 37 -29.48 -20.62 0.04
N LYS A 38 -28.15 -20.71 -0.05
CA LYS A 38 -27.42 -21.34 -1.15
C LYS A 38 -26.56 -22.51 -0.65
N PRO A 39 -26.33 -23.55 -1.47
CA PRO A 39 -25.36 -24.59 -1.16
C PRO A 39 -23.95 -23.99 -0.96
N MET A 40 -23.20 -24.56 -0.01
CA MET A 40 -21.82 -24.12 0.28
C MET A 40 -20.96 -24.04 -1.00
N ALA A 41 -21.12 -25.00 -1.91
CA ALA A 41 -20.36 -25.07 -3.14
C ALA A 41 -20.62 -23.86 -4.08
N ASP A 42 -21.83 -23.31 -4.09
CA ASP A 42 -22.15 -22.09 -4.85
C ASP A 42 -21.49 -20.86 -4.24
N ILE A 43 -21.50 -20.75 -2.91
CA ILE A 43 -20.84 -19.64 -2.19
C ILE A 43 -19.33 -19.67 -2.42
N PHE A 44 -18.70 -20.85 -2.35
CA PHE A 44 -17.28 -20.99 -2.66
C PHE A 44 -16.95 -20.64 -4.10
N ARG A 45 -17.80 -21.03 -5.05
CA ARG A 45 -17.64 -20.67 -6.48
C ARG A 45 -17.77 -19.18 -6.69
N GLU A 46 -18.85 -18.57 -6.20
CA GLU A 46 -19.09 -17.14 -6.31
C GLU A 46 -17.93 -16.37 -5.68
N SER A 47 -17.50 -16.73 -4.47
CA SER A 47 -16.36 -16.09 -3.80
C SER A 47 -15.04 -16.24 -4.57
N ALA A 48 -14.70 -17.45 -5.01
CA ALA A 48 -13.45 -17.71 -5.73
C ALA A 48 -13.41 -17.07 -7.13
N LEU A 49 -14.53 -17.12 -7.87
CA LEU A 49 -14.60 -16.63 -9.25
C LEU A 49 -14.92 -15.13 -9.35
N SER A 50 -15.59 -14.54 -8.34
CA SER A 50 -15.81 -13.09 -8.26
C SER A 50 -14.57 -12.30 -7.84
N SER A 51 -13.52 -12.99 -7.36
CA SER A 51 -12.25 -12.37 -7.01
C SER A 51 -11.45 -11.95 -8.26
N SER A 52 -11.92 -10.92 -8.96
CA SER A 52 -11.12 -10.26 -9.97
C SER A 52 -9.90 -9.66 -9.27
N LYS A 53 -8.74 -10.32 -9.41
CA LYS A 53 -7.39 -9.75 -9.27
C LYS A 53 -7.22 -8.76 -8.11
N SER A 54 -7.24 -9.25 -6.87
CA SER A 54 -6.58 -8.53 -5.77
C SER A 54 -5.60 -9.41 -5.00
N HIS A 55 -4.75 -10.14 -5.73
CA HIS A 55 -3.44 -10.52 -5.20
C HIS A 55 -2.44 -9.40 -5.50
N LYS A 56 -2.67 -8.21 -4.92
CA LYS A 56 -1.55 -7.38 -4.46
C LYS A 56 -1.42 -7.67 -2.97
N GLY A 57 -0.62 -8.68 -2.66
CA GLY A 57 -0.11 -8.96 -1.31
C GLY A 57 0.84 -7.86 -0.82
N GLY A 58 0.50 -6.59 -1.03
CA GLY A 58 1.02 -5.50 -0.22
C GLY A 58 0.07 -5.39 0.95
N ARG A 59 0.58 -5.60 2.16
CA ARG A 59 -0.07 -5.15 3.40
C ARG A 59 -0.84 -3.85 3.08
N LYS A 60 -2.12 -3.78 3.44
CA LYS A 60 -2.76 -2.48 3.68
C LYS A 60 -2.06 -1.87 4.90
N THR A 61 -0.78 -1.54 4.77
CA THR A 61 -0.15 -0.49 5.55
C THR A 61 -1.08 0.68 5.32
N GLN A 62 -1.74 1.17 6.38
CA GLN A 62 -2.31 2.51 6.37
C GLN A 62 -1.21 3.38 5.78
N ARG A 63 -1.36 3.78 4.51
CA ARG A 63 -0.37 4.62 3.87
C ARG A 63 -0.48 5.92 4.62
N ALA A 64 0.42 6.13 5.59
CA ALA A 64 0.62 7.44 6.18
C ALA A 64 0.71 8.42 5.02
N ASP A 65 0.09 9.58 5.19
CA ASP A 65 -0.02 10.56 4.11
C ASP A 65 1.36 10.71 3.43
N PRO A 66 1.47 10.42 2.12
CA PRO A 66 2.72 10.55 1.39
C PRO A 66 3.38 11.93 1.58
N SER A 67 2.61 12.98 1.87
CA SER A 67 3.12 14.30 2.22
C SER A 67 3.96 14.27 3.51
N LEU A 68 3.46 13.62 4.56
CA LEU A 68 4.13 13.48 5.86
C LEU A 68 5.39 12.62 5.75
N ILE A 69 5.33 11.53 4.97
CA ILE A 69 6.50 10.67 4.73
C ILE A 69 7.60 11.47 4.01
N ARG A 70 7.24 12.29 3.01
CA ARG A 70 8.20 13.17 2.33
C ARG A 70 8.78 14.22 3.27
N GLY A 71 7.97 14.77 4.17
CA GLY A 71 8.43 15.71 5.21
C GLY A 71 9.49 15.07 6.12
N ILE A 72 9.21 13.88 6.64
CA ILE A 72 10.14 13.13 7.50
C ILE A 72 11.44 12.78 6.77
N ALA A 73 11.35 12.35 5.51
CA ALA A 73 12.54 12.04 4.70
C ALA A 73 13.43 13.27 4.47
N ARG A 74 12.84 14.45 4.21
CA ARG A 74 13.59 15.72 4.08
C ARG A 74 14.27 16.12 5.39
N ILE A 75 13.57 16.00 6.53
CA ILE A 75 14.18 16.25 7.86
C ILE A 75 15.39 15.34 8.10
N GLY A 76 15.24 14.05 7.79
CA GLY A 76 16.33 13.08 7.91
C GLY A 76 17.54 13.43 7.02
N ASN A 77 17.30 13.90 5.79
CA ASN A 77 18.35 14.36 4.88
C ASN A 77 19.10 15.57 5.46
N ASN A 78 18.37 16.57 5.97
CA ASN A 78 18.95 17.77 6.56
C ASN A 78 19.84 17.44 7.76
N LEU A 79 19.37 16.55 8.64
CA LEU A 79 20.14 16.10 9.79
C LEU A 79 21.41 15.35 9.34
N ASN A 80 21.33 14.54 8.29
CA ASN A 80 22.48 13.83 7.73
C ASN A 80 23.52 14.78 7.11
N GLN A 81 23.07 15.86 6.45
CA GLN A 81 23.97 16.88 5.91
C GLN A 81 24.73 17.60 7.04
N ILE A 82 24.03 18.02 8.10
CA ILE A 82 24.66 18.63 9.29
C ILE A 82 25.65 17.64 9.93
N ALA A 83 25.25 16.39 10.14
CA ALA A 83 26.11 15.38 10.74
C ALA A 83 27.36 15.11 9.90
N LYS A 84 27.23 14.99 8.57
CA LYS A 84 28.38 14.88 7.67
C LYS A 84 29.30 16.08 7.79
N GLN A 85 28.75 17.28 7.84
CA GLN A 85 29.52 18.51 7.92
C GLN A 85 30.34 18.58 9.20
N VAL A 86 29.67 18.36 10.34
CA VAL A 86 30.31 18.32 11.66
C VAL A 86 31.39 17.25 11.72
N ASN A 87 31.14 16.06 11.18
CA ASN A 87 32.10 14.96 11.17
C ASN A 87 33.31 15.25 10.26
N SER A 88 33.10 15.88 9.10
CA SER A 88 34.18 16.29 8.20
C SER A 88 35.07 17.34 8.85
N THR A 89 34.47 18.36 9.48
CA THR A 89 35.22 19.40 10.20
C THR A 89 35.96 18.86 11.43
N ALA A 90 35.33 17.97 12.21
CA ALA A 90 35.97 17.35 13.38
C ALA A 90 37.16 16.48 13.00
N LYS A 91 37.12 15.80 11.84
CA LYS A 91 38.25 15.00 11.32
C LYS A 91 39.38 15.85 10.75
N ALA A 92 39.07 17.02 10.21
CA ALA A 92 40.07 17.94 9.67
C ALA A 92 40.84 18.70 10.77
N GLY A 93 40.39 18.66 12.03
CA GLY A 93 40.98 19.41 13.14
C GLY A 93 40.73 20.91 13.06
N ASP A 94 39.99 21.36 12.06
CA ASP A 94 39.62 22.76 11.85
C ASP A 94 38.39 23.13 12.67
N ALA A 95 38.41 24.32 13.26
CA ALA A 95 37.21 24.92 13.84
C ALA A 95 36.13 24.98 12.74
N ILE A 96 34.91 24.54 13.06
CA ILE A 96 33.77 24.46 12.14
C ILE A 96 33.76 25.69 11.21
N ASN A 97 33.91 25.47 9.90
CA ASN A 97 33.87 26.55 8.93
C ASN A 97 32.45 27.12 8.90
N ILE A 98 32.26 28.27 9.55
CA ILE A 98 30.97 28.95 9.72
C ILE A 98 30.31 29.20 8.37
N LEU A 99 31.08 29.46 7.31
CA LEU A 99 30.57 29.69 5.97
C LEU A 99 29.89 28.43 5.40
N GLU A 100 30.47 27.27 5.63
CA GLU A 100 29.96 25.98 5.14
C GLU A 100 28.71 25.55 5.92
N LEU A 101 28.68 25.82 7.23
CA LEU A 101 27.49 25.61 8.05
C LEU A 101 26.33 26.54 7.64
N ILE A 102 26.62 27.82 7.33
CA ILE A 102 25.62 28.77 6.83
C ILE A 102 25.04 28.28 5.49
N ASP A 103 25.86 27.73 4.59
CA ASP A 103 25.39 27.21 3.31
C ASP A 103 24.44 26.02 3.49
N VAL A 104 24.81 25.05 4.34
CA VAL A 104 23.91 23.93 4.70
C VAL A 104 22.61 24.45 5.31
N LEU A 105 22.66 25.46 6.18
CA LEU A 105 21.46 26.06 6.77
C LEU A 105 20.60 26.81 5.75
N HIS A 106 21.20 27.48 4.77
CA HIS A 106 20.48 28.12 3.66
C HIS A 106 19.78 27.09 2.77
N ASN A 107 20.45 25.98 2.46
CA ASN A 107 19.86 24.88 1.68
C ASN A 107 18.67 24.25 2.43
N ILE A 108 18.82 23.98 3.72
CA ILE A 108 17.72 23.50 4.58
C ILE A 108 16.54 24.49 4.60
N ARG A 109 16.82 25.79 4.69
CA ARG A 109 15.79 26.83 4.67
C ARG A 109 15.05 26.87 3.33
N ALA A 110 15.75 26.72 2.21
CA ALA A 110 15.14 26.66 0.88
C ALA A 110 14.22 25.43 0.75
N GLU A 111 14.71 24.23 1.11
CA GLU A 111 13.95 22.99 1.02
C GLU A 111 12.68 22.99 1.89
N THR A 112 12.73 23.63 3.06
CA THR A 112 11.57 23.78 3.96
C THR A 112 10.60 24.87 3.49
N GLY A 113 11.09 25.93 2.85
CA GLY A 113 10.27 26.95 2.18
C GLY A 113 9.43 26.37 1.05
N GLU A 114 10.03 25.56 0.18
CA GLU A 114 9.31 24.85 -0.89
C GLU A 114 8.21 23.93 -0.37
N LEU A 115 8.45 23.27 0.77
CA LEU A 115 7.47 22.36 1.37
C LEU A 115 6.28 23.13 1.94
N LYS A 116 6.52 24.31 2.54
CA LYS A 116 5.45 25.21 3.00
C LYS A 116 4.59 25.68 1.83
N GLU A 117 5.20 26.03 0.70
CA GLU A 117 4.44 26.51 -0.46
C GLU A 117 3.59 25.40 -1.09
N LYS A 118 4.17 24.20 -1.30
CA LYS A 118 3.44 23.03 -1.82
C LYS A 118 2.29 22.59 -0.90
N HIS A 119 2.45 22.76 0.42
CA HIS A 119 1.36 22.50 1.36
C HIS A 119 0.29 23.61 1.35
N ARG A 120 0.68 24.87 1.12
CA ARG A 120 -0.27 25.99 1.00
C ARG A 120 -1.13 25.86 -0.26
N GLU A 121 -0.52 25.51 -1.39
CA GLU A 121 -1.21 25.25 -2.66
C GLU A 121 -2.21 24.08 -2.53
N ALA A 122 -1.79 22.98 -1.90
CA ALA A 122 -2.65 21.79 -1.69
C ALA A 122 -3.84 22.01 -0.73
N HIS A 123 -3.85 23.10 0.05
CA HIS A 123 -4.95 23.45 0.95
C HIS A 123 -5.86 24.58 0.42
N ASN A 124 -5.44 25.32 -0.61
CA ASN A 124 -6.22 26.40 -1.22
C ASN A 124 -7.09 25.93 -2.40
N ASP A 125 -6.84 24.72 -2.93
CA ASP A 125 -7.58 24.05 -4.01
C ASP A 125 -8.67 23.06 -3.50
N SER A 126 -9.11 23.17 -2.24
CA SER A 126 -10.19 22.36 -1.63
C SER A 126 -11.19 23.25 -0.91
#